data_AF-A0A6H2H8Y4-F1
#
_entry.id   AF-A0A6H2H8Y4-F1
#
_cell.length_a   1.000
_cell.length_b   1.000
_cell.length_c   1.000
_cell.angle_alpha   90.00
_cell.angle_beta   90.00
_cell.angle_gamma   90.00
#
_symmetry.space_group_name_H-M   'P 1'
#
loop_
_entity.id
_entity.type
_entity.pdbx_description
1 polymer ?
#
loop_
_entity_poly.entity_id
_entity_poly.type
_entity_poly.pdbx_seq_one_letter_code
_entity_poly.pdbx_strand_id
1 'polypeptide(L)'
;MNSDANWTKAAQQMQETFAAGMRQALDAMGATGSSANKVVPATAGSIDASHASTLSHDPSHTPLSFYPQMLQRIQQDYLQKSVQLWNQSLPTSDSPAPTADKVDKRFAAPAWNENPVSKFAAAAYLLNSSALMGMADAAQGDEKTRARLRFAVEQWMAASAPSNFLALNADAQKKAIETQGQSIGQGMQNLLHDMQQGHVSMTDESLFEVGKNVATTEGAVVFENEYFQLLEYRPLTAKVYAKPFLLVPPCINKFYILDLQPENLDLVKKVDKEFL
;
A
#
# COMPACT_ATOMS: atom_id res chain seq x y z
N MET A 1 -6.04 15.98 -31.74
CA MET A 1 -5.89 17.09 -30.76
C MET A 1 -4.61 16.82 -29.97
N ASN A 2 -3.68 17.78 -29.95
CA ASN A 2 -2.27 17.61 -29.54
C ASN A 2 -2.10 17.30 -28.04
N SER A 3 -2.02 16.02 -27.66
CA SER A 3 -1.70 15.58 -26.28
C SER A 3 -0.22 15.78 -25.92
N ASP A 4 0.69 15.60 -26.88
CA ASP A 4 2.14 15.64 -26.62
C ASP A 4 2.66 17.07 -26.33
N ALA A 5 2.00 18.07 -26.92
CA ALA A 5 2.30 19.49 -26.71
C ALA A 5 1.83 20.00 -25.33
N ASN A 6 0.90 19.31 -24.68
CA ASN A 6 0.39 19.69 -23.36
C ASN A 6 1.26 19.11 -22.24
N TRP A 7 1.77 17.88 -22.40
CA TRP A 7 2.66 17.26 -21.41
C TRP A 7 4.02 17.93 -21.32
N THR A 8 4.59 18.31 -22.47
CA THR A 8 5.85 19.06 -22.54
C THR A 8 5.74 20.42 -21.85
N LYS A 9 4.63 21.13 -22.03
CA LYS A 9 4.34 22.39 -21.32
C LYS A 9 4.12 22.19 -19.83
N ALA A 10 3.37 21.16 -19.42
CA ALA A 10 3.15 20.85 -18.00
C ALA A 10 4.47 20.48 -17.29
N ALA A 11 5.34 19.71 -17.95
CA ALA A 11 6.66 19.36 -17.45
C ALA A 11 7.57 20.60 -17.33
N GLN A 12 7.57 21.49 -18.32
CA GLN A 12 8.31 22.76 -18.27
C GLN A 12 7.81 23.67 -17.14
N GLN A 13 6.49 23.81 -16.97
CA GLN A 13 5.92 24.67 -15.93
C GLN A 13 6.22 24.12 -14.52
N MET A 14 6.17 22.81 -14.33
CA MET A 14 6.58 22.17 -13.07
C MET A 14 8.08 22.35 -12.82
N GLN A 15 8.91 22.25 -13.85
CA GLN A 15 10.35 22.46 -13.77
C GLN A 15 10.70 23.90 -13.37
N GLU A 16 10.02 24.90 -13.94
CA GLU A 16 10.19 26.32 -13.58
C GLU A 16 9.75 26.61 -12.15
N THR A 17 8.59 26.10 -11.75
CA THR A 17 8.03 26.31 -10.40
C THR A 17 8.93 25.69 -9.34
N PHE A 18 9.48 24.52 -9.62
CA PHE A 18 10.39 23.82 -8.71
C PHE A 18 11.79 24.44 -8.68
N ALA A 19 12.33 24.84 -9.83
CA ALA A 19 13.61 25.55 -9.91
C ALA A 19 13.56 26.89 -9.13
N ALA A 20 12.43 27.60 -9.21
CA ALA A 20 12.19 28.80 -8.41
C ALA A 20 12.15 28.48 -6.91
N GLY A 21 11.44 27.41 -6.50
CA GLY A 21 11.39 26.96 -5.11
C GLY A 21 12.77 26.53 -4.56
N MET A 22 13.61 25.93 -5.39
CA MET A 22 14.96 25.50 -5.01
C MET A 22 15.93 26.68 -4.91
N ARG A 23 15.83 27.67 -5.81
CA ARG A 23 16.61 28.92 -5.74
C ARG A 23 16.29 29.66 -4.44
N GLN A 24 15.01 29.75 -4.11
CA GLN A 24 14.53 30.33 -2.87
C GLN A 24 15.00 29.56 -1.63
N ALA A 25 15.09 28.22 -1.71
CA ALA A 25 15.62 27.40 -0.62
C ALA A 25 17.14 27.55 -0.43
N LEU A 26 17.91 27.65 -1.52
CA LEU A 26 19.36 27.89 -1.51
C LEU A 26 19.69 29.29 -0.97
N ASP A 27 18.94 30.32 -1.37
CA ASP A 27 19.11 31.69 -0.86
C ASP A 27 18.82 31.77 0.64
N ALA A 28 17.81 31.02 1.10
CA ALA A 28 17.46 30.98 2.52
C ALA A 28 18.45 30.13 3.36
N MET A 29 19.16 29.18 2.75
CA MET A 29 20.30 28.47 3.36
C MET A 29 21.59 29.33 3.39
N GLY A 30 21.79 30.22 2.42
CA GLY A 30 22.94 31.14 2.40
C GLY A 30 22.86 32.27 3.44
N ALA A 31 21.64 32.65 3.87
CA ALA A 31 21.42 33.70 4.86
C ALA A 31 21.35 33.19 6.32
N THR A 32 21.37 31.88 6.56
CA THR A 32 21.12 31.27 7.88
C THR A 32 22.38 30.71 8.55
N GLY A 33 23.38 31.57 8.75
CA GLY A 33 24.48 31.30 9.69
C GLY A 33 24.05 31.28 11.17
N SER A 34 22.84 31.75 11.50
CA SER A 34 22.35 31.84 12.88
C SER A 34 20.82 31.85 12.94
N SER A 35 20.16 30.72 12.64
CA SER A 35 18.82 30.34 13.14
C SER A 35 18.31 29.13 12.37
N ALA A 36 18.37 27.96 13.01
CA ALA A 36 17.94 26.67 12.45
C ALA A 36 16.40 26.50 12.47
N ASN A 37 15.66 27.51 12.03
CA ASN A 37 14.21 27.38 11.89
C ASN A 37 13.72 28.29 10.75
N LYS A 38 13.02 27.69 9.77
CA LYS A 38 12.48 28.26 8.52
C LYS A 38 13.42 28.20 7.30
N VAL A 39 13.47 27.04 6.65
CA VAL A 39 13.40 26.95 5.18
C VAL A 39 12.78 25.60 4.79
N VAL A 40 11.54 25.59 4.31
CA VAL A 40 10.95 24.48 3.54
C VAL A 40 10.32 25.12 2.30
N PRO A 41 10.70 24.72 1.07
CA PRO A 41 10.10 25.28 -0.14
C PRO A 41 8.70 24.69 -0.33
N ALA A 42 7.75 25.59 -0.59
CA ALA A 42 6.32 25.31 -0.74
C ALA A 42 6.00 24.72 -2.12
N THR A 43 5.82 23.40 -2.20
CA THR A 43 4.88 22.75 -3.13
C THR A 43 4.41 21.45 -2.47
N ALA A 44 3.10 21.18 -2.54
CA ALA A 44 2.32 20.31 -1.64
C ALA A 44 2.05 20.94 -0.26
N GLY A 45 0.76 20.96 0.11
CA GLY A 45 0.20 21.74 1.21
C GLY A 45 1.09 21.81 2.44
N SER A 46 1.38 23.04 2.87
CA SER A 46 2.01 23.32 4.14
C SER A 46 1.16 22.73 5.26
N ILE A 47 1.51 21.53 5.71
CA ILE A 47 1.25 21.16 7.10
C ILE A 47 2.24 22.03 7.88
N ASP A 48 1.76 23.22 8.24
CA ASP A 48 2.44 24.10 9.14
C ASP A 48 2.71 23.34 10.44
N ALA A 49 3.97 22.93 10.63
CA ALA A 49 4.41 22.25 11.85
C ALA A 49 4.29 23.16 13.09
N SER A 50 3.95 24.44 12.94
CA SER A 50 3.57 25.32 14.05
C SER A 50 2.13 25.11 14.54
N HIS A 51 1.30 24.35 13.82
CA HIS A 51 -0.02 23.89 14.30
C HIS A 51 0.00 22.47 14.90
N ALA A 52 1.05 21.68 14.66
CA ALA A 52 1.21 20.37 15.30
C ALA A 52 1.40 20.47 16.83
N SER A 53 1.67 21.66 17.36
CA SER A 53 1.79 21.95 18.80
C SER A 53 0.46 22.29 19.49
N THR A 54 -0.67 22.36 18.77
CA THR A 54 -1.96 22.79 19.34
C THR A 54 -3.01 21.68 19.54
N LEU A 55 -2.67 20.42 19.27
CA LEU A 55 -3.56 19.27 19.53
C LEU A 55 -2.89 18.15 20.34
N SER A 56 -2.19 18.49 21.43
CA SER A 56 -1.85 17.53 22.49
C SER A 56 -1.32 18.26 23.73
N HIS A 57 -2.20 18.92 24.49
CA HIS A 57 -1.96 19.12 25.93
C HIS A 57 -2.58 17.95 26.70
N ASP A 58 -2.18 16.73 26.34
CA ASP A 58 -2.31 15.56 27.21
C ASP A 58 -0.94 15.35 27.87
N PRO A 59 -0.81 15.53 29.19
CA PRO A 59 0.46 15.40 29.92
C PRO A 59 1.01 13.96 29.95
N SER A 60 0.35 12.99 29.29
CA SER A 60 0.79 11.59 29.20
C SER A 60 1.63 11.23 27.96
N HIS A 61 1.83 12.15 27.00
CA HIS A 61 2.70 11.87 25.85
C HIS A 61 4.16 12.18 26.15
N THR A 62 4.98 11.14 26.28
CA THR A 62 6.44 11.26 26.30
C THR A 62 6.90 11.96 25.02
N PRO A 63 7.68 13.06 25.11
CA PRO A 63 8.16 13.75 23.92
C PRO A 63 9.01 12.80 23.07
N LEU A 64 8.68 12.68 21.79
CA LEU A 64 9.46 11.94 20.80
C LEU A 64 10.85 12.58 20.68
N SER A 65 11.88 11.83 21.05
CA SER A 65 13.28 12.19 20.90
C SER A 65 13.90 11.36 19.77
N PHE A 66 14.96 11.84 19.14
CA PHE A 66 15.59 11.19 17.99
C PHE A 66 17.11 11.16 18.16
N TYR A 67 17.79 10.16 17.59
CA TYR A 67 19.25 10.15 17.57
C TYR A 67 19.77 11.21 16.57
N PRO A 68 20.46 12.29 17.01
CA PRO A 68 20.82 13.39 16.11
C PRO A 68 21.73 12.96 14.96
N GLN A 69 22.66 12.04 15.23
CA GLN A 69 23.57 11.50 14.21
C GLN A 69 22.84 10.70 13.13
N MET A 70 21.79 9.95 13.52
CA MET A 70 20.97 9.22 12.56
C MET A 70 20.14 10.17 11.70
N LEU A 71 19.53 11.19 12.30
CA LEU A 71 18.78 12.22 11.56
C LEU A 71 19.66 12.96 10.55
N GLN A 72 20.88 13.33 10.96
CA GLN A 72 21.82 13.98 10.06
C GLN A 72 22.21 13.08 8.88
N ARG A 73 22.43 11.79 9.12
CA ARG A 73 22.70 10.82 8.06
C ARG A 73 21.52 10.68 7.11
N ILE A 74 20.30 10.53 7.64
CA ILE A 74 19.07 10.44 6.83
C ILE A 74 18.91 11.70 5.97
N GLN A 75 19.16 12.89 6.53
CA GLN A 75 19.09 14.15 5.81
C GLN A 75 20.10 14.20 4.67
N GLN A 76 21.37 13.83 4.92
CA GLN A 76 22.41 13.80 3.89
C GLN A 76 22.08 12.82 2.77
N ASP A 77 21.68 11.59 3.13
CA ASP A 77 21.28 10.55 2.18
C ASP A 77 20.08 11.00 1.34
N TYR A 78 19.08 11.63 1.98
CA TYR A 78 17.89 12.15 1.30
C TYR A 78 18.23 13.25 0.30
N LEU A 79 19.08 14.22 0.68
CA LEU A 79 19.51 15.30 -0.22
C LEU A 79 20.28 14.74 -1.42
N GLN A 80 21.23 13.83 -1.18
CA GLN A 80 22.00 13.19 -2.25
C GLN A 80 21.09 12.45 -3.24
N LYS A 81 20.17 11.62 -2.73
CA LYS A 81 19.22 10.85 -3.56
C LYS A 81 18.21 11.76 -4.25
N SER A 82 17.80 12.86 -3.65
CA SER A 82 16.90 13.85 -4.27
C SER A 82 17.56 14.53 -5.47
N VAL A 83 18.82 14.94 -5.34
CA VAL A 83 19.60 15.50 -6.46
C VAL A 83 19.80 14.46 -7.55
N GLN A 84 20.13 13.21 -7.19
CA GLN A 84 20.25 12.13 -8.15
C GLN A 84 18.94 11.90 -8.92
N LEU A 85 17.81 11.82 -8.21
CA LEU A 85 16.50 11.66 -8.82
C LEU A 85 16.14 12.82 -9.75
N TRP A 86 16.43 14.06 -9.33
CA TRP A 86 16.24 15.24 -10.16
C TRP A 86 17.05 15.18 -11.45
N ASN A 87 18.35 14.86 -11.35
CA ASN A 87 19.23 14.77 -12.51
C ASN A 87 18.79 13.67 -13.47
N GLN A 88 18.30 12.54 -12.95
CA GLN A 88 17.76 11.43 -13.75
C GLN A 88 16.41 11.73 -14.40
N SER A 89 15.67 12.72 -13.89
CA SER A 89 14.41 13.15 -14.49
C SER A 89 14.59 14.04 -15.72
N LEU A 90 15.81 14.56 -15.94
CA LEU A 90 16.13 15.37 -17.11
C LEU A 90 16.25 14.48 -18.36
N PRO A 91 15.66 14.88 -19.51
CA PRO A 91 15.62 14.06 -20.73
C PRO A 91 16.99 13.73 -21.35
N THR A 92 18.08 14.37 -20.89
CA THR A 92 19.45 14.21 -21.39
C THR A 92 20.27 13.18 -20.61
N SER A 93 19.68 12.52 -19.62
CA SER A 93 20.39 11.67 -18.68
C SER A 93 20.30 10.20 -19.08
N ASP A 94 21.36 9.66 -19.70
CA ASP A 94 21.59 8.21 -19.95
C ASP A 94 21.85 7.41 -18.65
N SER A 95 21.41 7.93 -17.50
CA SER A 95 21.66 7.30 -16.21
C SER A 95 20.70 6.13 -15.99
N PRO A 96 21.19 4.93 -15.62
CA PRO A 96 20.34 3.80 -15.33
C PRO A 96 19.36 4.17 -14.21
N ALA A 97 18.11 3.75 -14.37
CA ALA A 97 17.08 3.94 -13.36
C ALA A 97 17.59 3.43 -12.01
N PRO A 98 17.33 4.14 -10.90
CA PRO A 98 17.82 3.71 -9.60
C PRO A 98 17.20 2.35 -9.31
N THR A 99 18.05 1.33 -9.20
CA THR A 99 17.67 0.01 -8.73
C THR A 99 17.29 0.16 -7.27
N ALA A 100 16.00 0.40 -7.01
CA ALA A 100 15.45 0.19 -5.70
C ALA A 100 15.66 -1.29 -5.36
N ASP A 101 16.51 -1.57 -4.37
CA ASP A 101 16.61 -2.89 -3.77
C ASP A 101 15.19 -3.26 -3.29
N LYS A 102 14.58 -4.18 -4.04
CA LYS A 102 13.13 -4.48 -4.11
C LYS A 102 12.32 -3.41 -4.83
N VAL A 103 12.04 -3.66 -6.11
CA VAL A 103 10.98 -2.97 -6.86
C VAL A 103 9.66 -3.16 -6.09
N ASP A 104 9.09 -2.07 -5.58
CA ASP A 104 7.73 -2.10 -5.00
C ASP A 104 6.77 -2.58 -6.09
N LYS A 105 6.04 -3.67 -5.80
CA LYS A 105 5.14 -4.34 -6.75
C LYS A 105 4.10 -3.38 -7.33
N ARG A 106 3.74 -2.32 -6.60
CA ARG A 106 2.79 -1.28 -7.04
C ARG A 106 3.25 -0.52 -8.29
N PHE A 107 4.56 -0.47 -8.53
CA PHE A 107 5.16 0.26 -9.66
C PHE A 107 5.89 -0.68 -10.65
N ALA A 108 5.59 -1.99 -10.59
CA ALA A 108 6.28 -2.99 -11.41
C ALA A 108 5.79 -3.04 -12.86
N ALA A 109 4.59 -2.54 -13.15
CA ALA A 109 4.02 -2.59 -14.48
C ALA A 109 4.75 -1.63 -15.46
N PRO A 110 4.85 -1.98 -16.76
CA PRO A 110 5.61 -1.19 -17.74
C PRO A 110 5.16 0.27 -17.84
N ALA A 111 3.87 0.55 -17.65
CA ALA A 111 3.29 1.89 -17.75
C ALA A 111 3.96 2.90 -16.80
N TRP A 112 4.43 2.44 -15.63
CA TRP A 112 5.15 3.27 -14.66
C TRP A 112 6.53 3.70 -15.13
N ASN A 113 7.17 2.94 -16.03
CA ASN A 113 8.49 3.27 -16.60
C ASN A 113 8.40 4.00 -17.95
N GLU A 114 7.34 3.76 -18.71
CA GLU A 114 7.09 4.40 -20.01
C GLU A 114 6.73 5.89 -19.86
N ASN A 115 6.02 6.28 -18.80
CA ASN A 115 5.65 7.67 -18.53
C ASN A 115 6.68 8.34 -17.60
N PRO A 116 7.42 9.37 -18.06
CA PRO A 116 8.43 10.04 -17.23
C PRO A 116 7.86 10.66 -15.94
N VAL A 117 6.64 11.18 -15.98
CA VAL A 117 5.96 11.78 -14.80
C VAL A 117 5.62 10.69 -13.78
N SER A 118 5.05 9.57 -14.24
CA SER A 118 4.73 8.44 -13.36
C SER A 118 5.98 7.81 -12.76
N LYS A 119 7.05 7.67 -13.56
CA LYS A 119 8.35 7.17 -13.11
C LYS A 119 8.95 8.05 -12.01
N PHE A 120 8.94 9.37 -12.23
CA PHE A 120 9.39 10.34 -11.24
C PHE A 120 8.53 10.31 -9.98
N ALA A 121 7.20 10.27 -10.12
CA ALA A 121 6.28 10.22 -8.98
C ALA A 121 6.49 8.97 -8.11
N ALA A 122 6.66 7.79 -8.74
CA ALA A 122 6.96 6.55 -8.04
C ALA A 122 8.31 6.61 -7.31
N ALA A 123 9.36 7.10 -7.98
CA ALA A 123 10.68 7.22 -7.38
C ALA A 123 10.72 8.26 -6.24
N ALA A 124 10.02 9.39 -6.39
CA ALA A 124 9.88 10.40 -5.34
C ALA A 124 9.11 9.85 -4.13
N TYR A 125 8.03 9.10 -4.37
CA TYR A 125 7.30 8.40 -3.31
C TYR A 125 8.22 7.45 -2.54
N LEU A 126 8.94 6.56 -3.23
CA LEU A 126 9.83 5.58 -2.59
C LEU A 126 10.96 6.24 -1.79
N LEU A 127 11.54 7.33 -2.31
CA LEU A 127 12.55 8.10 -1.61
C LEU A 127 12.01 8.69 -0.30
N ASN A 128 10.83 9.31 -0.36
CA ASN A 128 10.16 9.87 0.81
C ASN A 128 9.78 8.78 1.83
N SER A 129 9.23 7.65 1.36
CA SER A 129 8.90 6.51 2.22
C SER A 129 10.14 5.98 2.94
N SER A 130 11.26 5.80 2.22
CA SER A 130 12.51 5.34 2.84
C SER A 130 13.04 6.32 3.89
N ALA A 131 12.94 7.63 3.66
CA ALA A 131 13.39 8.63 4.60
C ALA A 131 12.52 8.68 5.86
N LEU A 132 11.19 8.66 5.70
CA LEU A 132 10.24 8.63 6.82
C LEU A 132 10.40 7.36 7.67
N MET A 133 10.61 6.21 7.03
CA MET A 133 10.90 4.96 7.73
C MET A 133 12.22 5.02 8.48
N GLY A 134 13.27 5.59 7.87
CA GLY A 134 14.54 5.83 8.56
C GLY A 134 14.38 6.73 9.78
N MET A 135 13.52 7.77 9.71
CA MET A 135 13.23 8.62 10.86
C MET A 135 12.45 7.89 11.96
N ALA A 136 11.52 7.00 11.59
CA ALA A 136 10.83 6.15 12.55
C ALA A 136 11.80 5.21 13.28
N ASP A 137 12.78 4.66 12.56
CA ASP A 137 13.83 3.80 13.13
C ASP A 137 14.82 4.60 14.00
N ALA A 138 15.05 5.88 13.69
CA ALA A 138 15.90 6.79 14.47
C ALA A 138 15.22 7.37 15.73
N ALA A 139 13.94 7.05 15.97
CA ALA A 139 13.22 7.49 17.16
C ALA A 139 13.77 6.79 18.41
N GLN A 140 14.03 7.58 19.44
CA GLN A 140 14.39 7.08 20.77
C GLN A 140 13.12 6.63 21.49
N GLY A 141 13.21 5.52 22.21
CA GLY A 141 12.10 4.94 22.94
C GLY A 141 12.26 3.45 23.14
N ASP A 142 11.28 2.84 23.80
CA ASP A 142 11.15 1.40 23.86
C ASP A 142 10.71 0.82 22.50
N GLU A 143 10.94 -0.48 22.31
CA GLU A 143 10.65 -1.17 21.04
C GLU A 143 9.18 -1.04 20.63
N LYS A 144 8.26 -1.04 21.60
CA LYS A 144 6.83 -0.90 21.34
C LYS A 144 6.48 0.47 20.76
N THR A 145 7.10 1.53 21.25
CA THR A 145 6.87 2.89 20.74
C THR A 145 7.44 3.04 19.33
N ARG A 146 8.65 2.53 19.07
CA ARG A 146 9.21 2.48 17.70
C ARG A 146 8.33 1.68 16.75
N ALA A 147 7.86 0.50 17.15
CA ALA A 147 6.99 -0.33 16.32
C ALA A 147 5.66 0.37 15.99
N ARG A 148 5.06 1.10 16.93
CA ARG A 148 3.86 1.92 16.70
C ARG A 148 4.12 3.05 15.71
N LEU A 149 5.25 3.76 15.87
CA LEU A 149 5.64 4.83 14.96
C LEU A 149 5.87 4.30 13.55
N ARG A 150 6.60 3.18 13.44
CA ARG A 150 6.85 2.47 12.19
C ARG A 150 5.54 2.09 11.51
N PHE A 151 4.63 1.46 12.24
CA PHE A 151 3.32 1.09 11.72
C PHE A 151 2.53 2.32 11.24
N ALA A 152 2.52 3.41 12.01
CA ALA A 152 1.82 4.64 11.60
C ALA A 152 2.40 5.23 10.32
N VAL A 153 3.73 5.26 10.17
CA VAL A 153 4.40 5.71 8.95
C VAL A 153 4.09 4.78 7.78
N GLU A 154 4.15 3.46 7.97
CA GLU A 154 3.79 2.48 6.95
C GLU A 154 2.35 2.65 6.47
N GLN A 155 1.38 2.88 7.38
CA GLN A 155 -0.01 3.12 7.03
C GLN A 155 -0.19 4.43 6.26
N TRP A 156 0.46 5.51 6.71
CA TRP A 156 0.41 6.80 6.04
C TRP A 156 0.97 6.72 4.62
N MET A 157 2.14 6.07 4.45
CA MET A 157 2.74 5.83 3.14
C MET A 157 1.90 4.92 2.26
N ALA A 158 1.34 3.86 2.83
CA ALA A 158 0.42 2.98 2.09
C ALA A 158 -0.80 3.75 1.57
N ALA A 159 -1.36 4.67 2.35
CA ALA A 159 -2.50 5.49 1.94
C ALA A 159 -2.13 6.57 0.91
N SER A 160 -0.94 7.17 1.01
CA SER A 160 -0.50 8.23 0.12
C SER A 160 0.11 7.74 -1.20
N ALA A 161 0.15 6.43 -1.45
CA ALA A 161 0.78 5.88 -2.63
C ALA A 161 0.12 6.41 -3.93
N PRO A 162 0.89 6.86 -4.93
CA PRO A 162 0.33 7.38 -6.20
C PRO A 162 -0.60 6.39 -6.91
N SER A 163 -0.36 5.08 -6.73
CA SER A 163 -1.19 4.00 -7.27
C SER A 163 -2.64 4.02 -6.77
N ASN A 164 -2.91 4.67 -5.63
CA ASN A 164 -4.25 4.71 -5.04
C ASN A 164 -5.17 5.74 -5.73
N PHE A 165 -4.62 6.63 -6.54
CA PHE A 165 -5.36 7.73 -7.15
C PHE A 165 -5.44 7.53 -8.65
N LEU A 166 -6.65 7.47 -9.21
CA LEU A 166 -6.89 7.28 -10.65
C LEU A 166 -6.09 8.27 -11.51
N ALA A 167 -6.00 9.52 -11.09
CA ALA A 167 -5.29 10.59 -11.79
C ALA A 167 -3.76 10.42 -11.83
N LEU A 168 -3.19 9.63 -10.91
CA LEU A 168 -1.74 9.42 -10.78
C LEU A 168 -1.32 7.99 -11.13
N ASN A 169 -2.27 7.06 -11.19
CA ASN A 169 -2.02 5.66 -11.50
C ASN A 169 -1.76 5.47 -13.00
N ALA A 170 -0.51 5.10 -13.33
CA ALA A 170 -0.07 4.93 -14.72
C ALA A 170 -0.82 3.79 -15.45
N ASP A 171 -1.09 2.68 -14.75
CA ASP A 171 -1.80 1.53 -15.31
C ASP A 171 -3.25 1.89 -15.64
N ALA A 172 -3.92 2.60 -14.73
CA ALA A 172 -5.29 3.04 -14.92
C ALA A 172 -5.40 4.07 -16.06
N GLN A 173 -4.46 5.02 -16.15
CA GLN A 173 -4.38 5.97 -17.24
C GLN A 173 -4.14 5.28 -18.59
N LYS A 174 -3.17 4.35 -18.66
CA LYS A 174 -2.89 3.56 -19.86
C LYS A 174 -4.13 2.79 -20.30
N LYS A 175 -4.80 2.10 -19.36
CA LYS A 175 -6.00 1.33 -19.65
C LYS A 175 -7.16 2.22 -20.11
N ALA A 176 -7.34 3.39 -19.51
CA ALA A 176 -8.35 4.35 -19.93
C ALA A 176 -8.09 4.84 -21.36
N ILE A 177 -6.84 5.11 -21.74
CA ILE A 177 -6.48 5.49 -23.10
C ILE A 177 -6.72 4.35 -24.09
N GLU A 178 -6.24 3.14 -23.79
CA GLU A 178 -6.40 1.94 -24.63
C GLU A 178 -7.87 1.58 -24.88
N THR A 179 -8.71 1.76 -23.86
CA THR A 179 -10.15 1.46 -23.93
C THR A 179 -11.01 2.67 -24.29
N GLN A 180 -10.40 3.81 -24.64
CA GLN A 180 -11.11 5.07 -24.93
C GLN A 180 -12.10 5.48 -23.82
N GLY A 181 -11.76 5.19 -22.57
CA GLY A 181 -12.55 5.50 -21.38
C GLY A 181 -13.58 4.44 -20.98
N GLN A 182 -13.77 3.37 -21.76
CA GLN A 182 -14.71 2.30 -21.43
C GLN A 182 -14.39 1.63 -20.08
N SER A 183 -13.11 1.49 -19.73
CA SER A 183 -12.70 0.94 -18.43
C SER A 183 -13.20 1.77 -17.24
N ILE A 184 -13.21 3.09 -17.36
CA ILE A 184 -13.71 4.00 -16.32
C ILE A 184 -15.24 3.86 -16.19
N GLY A 185 -15.94 3.79 -17.33
CA GLY A 185 -17.38 3.56 -17.35
C GLY A 185 -17.78 2.26 -16.66
N GLN A 186 -17.07 1.17 -16.94
CA GLN A 186 -17.30 -0.12 -16.29
C GLN A 186 -17.00 -0.06 -14.78
N GLY A 187 -15.89 0.57 -14.38
CA GLY A 187 -15.55 0.75 -12.98
C GLY A 187 -16.63 1.52 -12.20
N MET A 188 -17.22 2.56 -12.80
CA MET A 188 -18.32 3.32 -12.20
C MET A 188 -19.59 2.48 -12.07
N GLN A 189 -19.92 1.65 -13.06
CA GLN A 189 -21.06 0.74 -12.97
C GLN A 189 -20.88 -0.27 -11.83
N ASN A 190 -19.68 -0.85 -11.70
CA ASN A 190 -19.35 -1.75 -10.61
C ASN A 190 -19.46 -1.05 -9.25
N LEU A 191 -18.93 0.17 -9.12
CA LEU A 191 -19.04 0.97 -7.89
C LEU A 191 -20.50 1.23 -7.50
N LEU A 192 -21.35 1.61 -8.46
CA LEU A 192 -22.77 1.83 -8.22
C LEU A 192 -23.49 0.55 -7.81
N HIS A 193 -23.12 -0.59 -8.41
CA HIS A 193 -23.66 -1.89 -8.04
C HIS A 193 -23.27 -2.26 -6.60
N ASP A 194 -21.99 -2.12 -6.24
CA ASP A 194 -21.48 -2.41 -4.89
C ASP A 194 -22.11 -1.48 -3.83
N MET A 195 -22.34 -0.21 -4.17
CA MET A 195 -23.05 0.73 -3.30
C MET A 195 -24.50 0.29 -3.02
N GLN A 196 -25.17 -0.34 -3.98
CA GLN A 196 -26.52 -0.88 -3.78
C GLN A 196 -26.53 -2.12 -2.89
N GLN A 197 -25.48 -2.95 -2.96
CA GLN A 197 -25.32 -4.14 -2.10
C GLN A 197 -24.82 -3.80 -0.69
N GLY A 198 -24.17 -2.64 -0.51
CA GLY A 198 -23.61 -2.20 0.78
C GLY A 198 -22.25 -2.82 1.12
N HIS A 199 -21.65 -3.59 0.21
CA HIS A 199 -20.30 -4.13 0.33
C HIS A 199 -19.61 -4.18 -1.04
N VAL A 200 -18.27 -4.20 -1.04
CA VAL A 200 -17.48 -4.32 -2.28
C VAL A 200 -17.49 -5.77 -2.73
N SER A 201 -17.89 -6.01 -3.97
CA SER A 201 -17.95 -7.36 -4.55
C SER A 201 -16.55 -7.78 -5.00
N MET A 202 -15.98 -8.81 -4.36
CA MET A 202 -14.65 -9.32 -4.71
C MET A 202 -14.71 -10.46 -5.75
N THR A 203 -15.84 -11.17 -5.79
CA THR A 203 -16.12 -12.30 -6.66
C THR A 203 -17.61 -12.32 -6.99
N ASP A 204 -17.96 -12.91 -8.12
CA ASP A 204 -19.35 -13.17 -8.46
C ASP A 204 -19.90 -14.28 -7.54
N GLU A 205 -20.70 -13.89 -6.55
CA GLU A 205 -21.31 -14.81 -5.59
C GLU A 205 -22.36 -15.73 -6.24
N SER A 206 -22.91 -15.36 -7.40
CA SER A 206 -23.90 -16.19 -8.11
C SER A 206 -23.30 -17.48 -8.69
N LEU A 207 -21.97 -17.54 -8.80
CA LEU A 207 -21.24 -18.71 -9.25
C LEU A 207 -20.97 -19.71 -8.12
N PHE A 208 -21.29 -19.40 -6.86
CA PHE A 208 -20.96 -20.24 -5.71
C PHE A 208 -22.21 -20.58 -4.88
N GLU A 209 -22.62 -21.84 -4.94
CA GLU A 209 -23.70 -22.42 -4.14
C GLU A 209 -23.13 -23.42 -3.12
N VAL A 210 -23.28 -23.06 -1.84
CA VAL A 210 -22.90 -23.94 -0.71
C VAL A 210 -23.71 -25.24 -0.80
N GLY A 211 -23.01 -26.38 -0.75
CA GLY A 211 -23.57 -27.72 -0.90
C GLY A 211 -23.65 -28.22 -2.36
N LYS A 212 -23.40 -27.38 -3.37
CA LYS A 212 -23.32 -27.82 -4.79
C LYS A 212 -21.93 -27.72 -5.37
N ASN A 213 -21.25 -26.60 -5.19
CA ASN A 213 -19.91 -26.37 -5.73
C ASN A 213 -18.92 -25.77 -4.73
N VAL A 214 -19.38 -25.48 -3.51
CA VAL A 214 -18.57 -25.12 -2.33
C VAL A 214 -19.08 -25.94 -1.15
N ALA A 215 -18.21 -26.37 -0.23
CA ALA A 215 -18.56 -27.25 0.90
C ALA A 215 -19.26 -28.54 0.47
N THR A 216 -18.63 -29.26 -0.46
CA THR A 216 -19.21 -30.47 -1.08
C THR A 216 -18.72 -31.76 -0.44
N THR A 217 -17.91 -31.68 0.63
CA THR A 217 -17.49 -32.88 1.35
C THR A 217 -18.70 -33.56 1.98
N GLU A 218 -18.87 -34.84 1.64
CA GLU A 218 -20.00 -35.62 2.13
C GLU A 218 -19.93 -35.77 3.66
N GLY A 219 -20.99 -35.37 4.34
CA GLY A 219 -21.11 -35.40 5.80
C GLY A 219 -22.54 -35.13 6.24
N ALA A 220 -22.77 -35.20 7.55
CA ALA A 220 -24.07 -34.97 8.16
C ALA A 220 -23.97 -34.06 9.39
N VAL A 221 -25.02 -33.29 9.64
CA VAL A 221 -25.19 -32.57 10.92
C VAL A 221 -25.59 -33.59 11.99
N VAL A 222 -24.77 -33.76 13.01
CA VAL A 222 -25.01 -34.72 14.11
C VAL A 222 -25.42 -34.06 15.43
N PHE A 223 -25.24 -32.74 15.52
CA PHE A 223 -25.69 -31.93 16.66
C PHE A 223 -25.96 -30.49 16.20
N GLU A 224 -26.95 -29.83 16.79
CA GLU A 224 -27.32 -28.44 16.50
C GLU A 224 -27.83 -27.73 17.75
N ASN A 225 -27.44 -26.47 17.93
CA ASN A 225 -28.01 -25.55 18.90
C ASN A 225 -28.02 -24.11 18.37
N GLU A 226 -28.39 -23.13 19.21
CA GLU A 226 -28.45 -21.70 18.85
C GLU A 226 -27.09 -21.09 18.44
N TYR A 227 -25.97 -21.76 18.71
CA TYR A 227 -24.63 -21.23 18.48
C TYR A 227 -23.91 -21.92 17.32
N PHE A 228 -24.12 -23.23 17.13
CA PHE A 228 -23.38 -24.00 16.12
C PHE A 228 -24.10 -25.28 15.68
N GLN A 229 -23.63 -25.80 14.54
CA GLN A 229 -23.91 -27.14 14.05
C GLN A 229 -22.62 -27.97 14.06
N LEU A 230 -22.68 -29.21 14.54
CA LEU A 230 -21.58 -30.17 14.48
C LEU A 230 -21.73 -31.03 13.23
N LEU A 231 -20.72 -30.98 12.36
CA LEU A 231 -20.66 -31.79 11.15
C LEU A 231 -19.75 -33.00 11.36
N GLU A 232 -20.26 -34.19 11.05
CA GLU A 232 -19.48 -35.43 10.95
C GLU A 232 -19.34 -35.80 9.47
N TYR A 233 -18.11 -35.81 8.97
CA TYR A 233 -17.82 -36.17 7.58
C TYR A 233 -17.78 -37.68 7.38
N ARG A 234 -18.22 -38.13 6.20
CA ARG A 234 -18.17 -39.56 5.83
C ARG A 234 -16.71 -39.98 5.67
N PRO A 235 -16.27 -41.08 6.31
CA PRO A 235 -14.91 -41.58 6.12
C PRO A 235 -14.68 -41.99 4.66
N LEU A 236 -13.55 -41.56 4.08
CA LEU A 236 -13.15 -41.95 2.73
C LEU A 236 -12.28 -43.23 2.71
N THR A 237 -11.88 -43.73 3.88
CA THR A 237 -11.01 -44.90 4.06
C THR A 237 -11.72 -45.99 4.88
N ALA A 238 -11.27 -47.25 4.72
CA ALA A 238 -11.87 -48.39 5.44
C ALA A 238 -11.47 -48.47 6.92
N LYS A 239 -10.42 -47.75 7.35
CA LYS A 239 -9.92 -47.70 8.72
C LYS A 239 -9.62 -46.26 9.08
N VAL A 240 -10.07 -45.85 10.27
CA VAL A 240 -9.84 -44.51 10.83
C VAL A 240 -9.13 -44.63 12.19
N TYR A 241 -8.56 -43.53 12.67
CA TYR A 241 -7.94 -43.48 13.99
C TYR A 241 -8.98 -43.56 15.10
N ALA A 242 -8.60 -44.17 16.22
CA ALA A 242 -9.47 -44.27 17.40
C ALA A 242 -9.76 -42.91 18.06
N LYS A 243 -8.89 -41.90 17.87
CA LYS A 243 -9.09 -40.54 18.39
C LYS A 243 -9.64 -39.64 17.27
N PRO A 244 -10.82 -39.02 17.46
CA PRO A 244 -11.38 -38.10 16.47
C PRO A 244 -10.61 -36.77 16.45
N PHE A 245 -10.64 -36.11 15.30
CA PHE A 245 -10.16 -34.74 15.13
C PHE A 245 -11.33 -33.77 15.16
N LEU A 246 -11.30 -32.81 16.09
CA LEU A 246 -12.30 -31.75 16.21
C LEU A 246 -11.73 -30.43 15.69
N LEU A 247 -12.39 -29.86 14.69
CA LEU A 247 -12.02 -28.59 14.09
C LEU A 247 -12.94 -27.48 14.59
N VAL A 248 -12.37 -26.41 15.16
CA VAL A 248 -13.11 -25.22 15.58
C VAL A 248 -12.72 -24.05 14.67
N PRO A 249 -13.54 -23.68 13.67
CA PRO A 249 -13.24 -22.61 12.74
C PRO A 249 -13.36 -21.22 13.41
N PRO A 250 -12.71 -20.18 12.86
CA PRO A 250 -12.90 -18.81 13.31
C PRO A 250 -14.36 -18.36 13.10
N CYS A 251 -14.93 -17.60 14.03
CA CYS A 251 -16.33 -17.13 13.97
C CYS A 251 -16.55 -15.88 13.11
N ILE A 252 -15.47 -15.26 12.60
CA ILE A 252 -15.54 -14.04 11.79
C ILE A 252 -15.95 -14.35 10.35
N ASN A 253 -15.54 -15.52 9.82
CA ASN A 253 -15.89 -16.00 8.48
C ASN A 253 -16.59 -17.36 8.56
N LYS A 254 -17.32 -17.74 7.51
CA LYS A 254 -17.99 -19.06 7.46
C LYS A 254 -16.97 -20.20 7.33
N PHE A 255 -17.29 -21.36 7.90
CA PHE A 255 -16.36 -22.49 8.03
C PHE A 255 -15.90 -23.08 6.69
N TYR A 256 -16.67 -22.93 5.61
CA TYR A 256 -16.38 -23.53 4.31
C TYR A 256 -15.13 -22.99 3.62
N ILE A 257 -14.45 -21.96 4.16
CA ILE A 257 -13.10 -21.59 3.70
C ILE A 257 -12.11 -22.77 3.80
N LEU A 258 -12.44 -23.72 4.68
CA LEU A 258 -11.71 -24.95 4.94
C LEU A 258 -12.17 -26.13 4.06
N ASP A 259 -13.25 -25.94 3.29
CA ASP A 259 -13.89 -26.94 2.42
C ASP A 259 -14.42 -26.25 1.12
N LEU A 260 -13.52 -25.57 0.39
CA LEU A 260 -13.91 -24.75 -0.76
C LEU A 260 -14.18 -25.57 -2.03
N GLN A 261 -13.19 -26.31 -2.53
CA GLN A 261 -13.32 -27.12 -3.75
C GLN A 261 -12.52 -28.42 -3.59
N PRO A 262 -12.90 -29.51 -4.30
CA PRO A 262 -12.24 -30.81 -4.15
C PRO A 262 -10.73 -30.76 -4.41
N GLU A 263 -10.25 -29.88 -5.29
CA GLU A 263 -8.81 -29.69 -5.54
C GLU A 263 -8.10 -29.00 -4.37
N ASN A 264 -8.77 -28.02 -3.73
CA ASN A 264 -8.26 -27.18 -2.63
C ASN A 264 -8.61 -27.72 -1.23
N LEU A 265 -9.10 -28.96 -1.15
CA LEU A 265 -9.40 -29.67 0.09
C LEU A 265 -8.12 -29.96 0.89
N ASP A 266 -7.76 -29.02 1.75
CA ASP A 266 -6.64 -29.21 2.66
C ASP A 266 -7.03 -30.11 3.85
N LEU A 267 -8.27 -30.06 4.33
CA LEU A 267 -8.67 -30.77 5.55
C LEU A 267 -8.96 -32.26 5.34
N VAL A 268 -9.81 -32.63 4.40
CA VAL A 268 -10.18 -34.05 4.20
C VAL A 268 -8.97 -34.86 3.70
N LYS A 269 -8.16 -34.26 2.80
CA LYS A 269 -6.95 -34.93 2.29
C LYS A 269 -5.84 -35.02 3.34
N LYS A 270 -5.63 -34.01 4.22
CA LYS A 270 -4.61 -34.09 5.28
C LYS A 270 -5.02 -34.98 6.43
N VAL A 271 -6.31 -34.97 6.84
CA VAL A 271 -6.80 -35.87 7.88
C VAL A 271 -6.67 -37.34 7.46
N ASP A 272 -6.86 -37.68 6.18
CA ASP A 272 -6.68 -39.05 5.68
C ASP A 272 -5.22 -39.41 5.29
N LYS A 273 -4.33 -38.43 5.01
CA LYS A 273 -2.95 -38.70 4.53
C LYS A 273 -1.82 -38.39 5.51
N GLU A 274 -1.94 -37.38 6.38
CA GLU A 274 -0.87 -37.01 7.34
C GLU A 274 -0.97 -37.80 8.66
N PHE A 275 -2.06 -38.52 8.85
CA PHE A 275 -2.20 -39.54 9.87
C PHE A 275 -2.18 -40.91 9.16
N LEU A 276 -1.06 -41.29 8.55
CA LEU A 276 -0.73 -42.67 8.14
C LEU A 276 0.75 -42.87 8.44
#